data_AF-A0A943RUC0-F1
#
_entry.id   AF-A0A943RUC0-F1
#
_cell.length_a   1.000
_cell.length_b   1.000
_cell.length_c   1.000
_cell.angle_alpha   90.00
_cell.angle_beta   90.00
_cell.angle_gamma   90.00
#
_symmetry.space_group_name_H-M   'P 1'
#
loop_
_entity.id
_entity.type
_entity.pdbx_description
1 polymer ?
#
loop_
_entity_poly.entity_id
_entity_poly.type
_entity_poly.pdbx_seq_one_letter_code
_entity_poly.pdbx_strand_id
1 'polypeptide(L)'
;MPALITHYLFGAEVVHDLPQELVATDAEVNAFLLGNQGPDPFLARHLAWPNHSLACNRLHRRMHAGHIVDAFLSIRDGVSRLPQSDMPAGRAFALGLLAHYALDRIVHPFVYSQQDALIEAEPSLKNAYRELHPIIETDLDSYLLWHMRHTTVETFPPAEVLEAIESTKHVGGALFSQVALQVFDLNVGVGEYEKALQDYARIYHTVERTDPKYTTKLPDVL
;
A
#
# COMPACT_ATOMS: atom_id res chain seq x y z
N MET A 1 -6.88 -0.04 5.85
CA MET A 1 -6.32 -0.41 4.54
C MET A 1 -6.71 -1.84 4.12
N PRO A 2 -7.08 -2.04 2.83
CA PRO A 2 -6.57 -1.19 1.76
C PRO A 2 -7.53 -0.44 0.83
N ALA A 3 -7.20 0.85 0.67
CA ALA A 3 -7.57 1.80 -0.38
C ALA A 3 -6.46 1.85 -1.47
N LEU A 4 -6.17 0.69 -2.07
CA LEU A 4 -5.07 0.49 -3.04
C LEU A 4 -5.18 1.45 -4.24
N ILE A 5 -6.40 1.57 -4.77
CA ILE A 5 -6.68 2.41 -5.94
C ILE A 5 -6.62 3.89 -5.56
N THR A 6 -7.12 4.25 -4.38
CA THR A 6 -7.09 5.63 -3.88
C THR A 6 -5.65 6.14 -3.78
N HIS A 7 -4.73 5.35 -3.23
CA HIS A 7 -3.31 5.70 -3.24
C HIS A 7 -2.77 5.80 -4.66
N TYR A 8 -3.07 4.85 -5.55
CA TYR A 8 -2.60 4.93 -6.93
C TYR A 8 -3.07 6.20 -7.64
N LEU A 9 -4.37 6.51 -7.58
CA LEU A 9 -4.97 7.69 -8.20
C LEU A 9 -4.38 8.97 -7.63
N PHE A 10 -4.29 9.08 -6.31
CA PHE A 10 -3.68 10.23 -5.66
C PHE A 10 -2.22 10.41 -6.09
N GLY A 11 -1.44 9.32 -6.09
CA GLY A 11 -0.04 9.35 -6.49
C GLY A 11 0.14 9.76 -7.96
N ALA A 12 -0.74 9.30 -8.84
CA ALA A 12 -0.72 9.64 -10.27
C ALA A 12 -1.02 11.12 -10.52
N GLU A 13 -1.89 11.75 -9.73
CA GLU A 13 -2.10 13.21 -9.81
C GLU A 13 -0.90 13.96 -9.21
N VAL A 14 -0.44 13.57 -8.01
CA VAL A 14 0.65 14.27 -7.31
C VAL A 14 1.95 14.24 -8.12
N VAL A 15 2.30 13.10 -8.71
CA VAL A 15 3.55 12.99 -9.48
C VAL A 15 3.56 13.90 -10.72
N HIS A 16 2.39 14.21 -11.28
CA HIS A 16 2.26 15.14 -12.40
C HIS A 16 2.52 16.61 -11.98
N ASP A 17 2.17 16.95 -10.73
CA ASP A 17 2.34 18.29 -10.17
C ASP A 17 3.73 18.51 -9.55
N LEU A 18 4.53 17.45 -9.38
CA LEU A 18 5.88 17.57 -8.84
C LEU A 18 6.84 18.22 -9.85
N PRO A 19 7.81 19.05 -9.38
CA PRO A 19 8.89 19.53 -10.22
C PRO A 19 9.66 18.36 -10.86
N GLN A 20 9.95 18.48 -12.16
CA GLN A 20 10.61 17.44 -12.94
C GLN A 20 12.01 17.08 -12.38
N GLU A 21 12.64 17.97 -11.63
CA GLU A 21 13.92 17.72 -10.96
C GLU A 21 13.84 16.69 -9.82
N LEU A 22 12.64 16.45 -9.28
CA LEU A 22 12.41 15.49 -8.19
C LEU A 22 12.10 14.08 -8.70
N VAL A 23 11.30 13.99 -9.77
CA VAL A 23 10.87 12.76 -10.44
C VAL A 23 10.85 13.03 -11.95
N ALA A 24 11.84 12.52 -12.69
CA ALA A 24 12.04 12.90 -14.09
C ALA A 24 11.75 11.79 -15.10
N THR A 25 11.93 10.53 -14.69
CA THR A 25 11.90 9.36 -15.57
C THR A 25 10.75 8.42 -15.24
N ASP A 26 10.31 7.60 -16.20
CA ASP A 26 9.27 6.59 -15.97
C ASP A 26 9.63 5.61 -14.85
N ALA A 27 10.92 5.31 -14.68
CA ALA A 27 11.41 4.49 -13.58
C ALA A 27 11.24 5.18 -12.22
N GLU A 28 11.49 6.49 -12.14
CA GLU A 28 11.23 7.27 -10.93
C GLU A 28 9.72 7.42 -10.67
N VAL A 29 8.90 7.60 -11.71
CA VAL A 29 7.43 7.61 -11.57
C VAL A 29 6.95 6.27 -11.03
N ASN A 30 7.43 5.14 -11.56
CA ASN A 30 7.10 3.82 -11.04
C ASN A 30 7.51 3.66 -9.56
N ALA A 31 8.69 4.16 -9.19
CA ALA A 31 9.16 4.15 -7.81
C ALA A 31 8.33 5.04 -6.89
N PHE A 32 7.93 6.21 -7.35
CA PHE A 32 7.01 7.09 -6.62
C PHE A 32 5.67 6.42 -6.38
N LEU A 33 5.05 5.87 -7.43
CA LEU A 33 3.73 5.22 -7.32
C LEU A 33 3.77 4.00 -6.40
N LEU A 34 4.83 3.17 -6.47
CA LEU A 34 4.99 2.06 -5.53
C LEU A 34 5.27 2.54 -4.11
N GLY A 35 6.07 3.59 -3.94
CA GLY A 35 6.30 4.23 -2.64
C GLY A 35 5.00 4.76 -2.03
N ASN A 36 4.08 5.23 -2.86
CA ASN A 36 2.77 5.73 -2.45
C ASN A 36 1.78 4.64 -2.00
N GLN A 37 2.08 3.36 -2.27
CA GLN A 37 1.41 2.24 -1.61
C GLN A 37 1.90 2.02 -0.16
N GLY A 38 3.00 2.68 0.22
CA GLY A 38 3.46 2.73 1.58
C GLY A 38 3.81 1.36 2.18
N PRO A 39 3.65 1.20 3.51
CA PRO A 39 3.90 -0.07 4.17
C PRO A 39 2.69 -1.02 4.14
N ASP A 40 1.61 -0.69 3.42
CA ASP A 40 0.40 -1.52 3.37
C ASP A 40 0.54 -2.90 2.76
N PRO A 41 1.38 -3.12 1.73
CA PRO A 41 1.60 -4.47 1.23
C PRO A 41 1.99 -5.45 2.33
N PHE A 42 2.71 -5.01 3.39
CA PHE A 42 3.08 -5.88 4.51
C PHE A 42 1.88 -6.43 5.31
N LEU A 43 0.70 -5.79 5.25
CA LEU A 43 -0.53 -6.34 5.83
C LEU A 43 -0.95 -7.63 5.11
N ALA A 44 -0.74 -7.67 3.79
CA ALA A 44 -1.07 -8.80 2.94
C ALA A 44 0.00 -9.91 2.97
N ARG A 45 1.12 -9.74 3.69
CA ARG A 45 2.19 -10.76 3.76
C ARG A 45 1.81 -11.94 4.66
N HIS A 46 1.06 -12.90 4.11
CA HIS A 46 0.54 -14.05 4.86
C HIS A 46 1.16 -15.40 4.43
N LEU A 47 1.74 -15.51 3.23
CA LEU A 47 2.36 -16.74 2.73
C LEU A 47 3.83 -16.86 3.15
N ALA A 48 4.10 -16.77 4.46
CA ALA A 48 5.43 -16.82 5.04
C ALA A 48 5.47 -17.72 6.29
N TRP A 49 6.68 -17.97 6.79
CA TRP A 49 6.83 -18.48 8.15
C TRP A 49 6.14 -17.54 9.15
N PRO A 50 5.42 -18.05 10.17
CA PRO A 50 4.60 -17.22 11.04
C PRO A 50 5.34 -16.04 11.68
N ASN A 51 6.60 -16.21 12.05
CA ASN A 51 7.45 -15.14 12.59
C ASN A 51 7.69 -14.01 11.59
N HIS A 52 7.85 -14.30 10.29
CA HIS A 52 8.06 -13.29 9.26
C HIS A 52 6.77 -12.53 8.95
N SER A 53 5.63 -13.25 8.82
CA SER A 53 4.33 -12.61 8.63
C SER A 53 3.97 -11.69 9.80
N LEU A 54 4.25 -12.14 11.03
CA LEU A 54 4.06 -11.32 12.24
C LEU A 54 4.96 -10.09 12.25
N ALA A 55 6.22 -10.20 11.84
CA ALA A 55 7.14 -9.06 11.74
C ALA A 55 6.67 -8.04 10.70
N CYS A 56 6.23 -8.49 9.52
CA CYS A 56 5.68 -7.63 8.47
C CYS A 56 4.40 -6.92 8.94
N ASN A 57 3.47 -7.66 9.55
CA ASN A 57 2.24 -7.06 10.08
C ASN A 57 2.52 -6.02 11.18
N ARG A 58 3.51 -6.29 12.05
CA ARG A 58 3.97 -5.32 13.05
C ARG A 58 4.59 -4.09 12.40
N LEU A 59 5.38 -4.25 11.35
CA LEU A 59 5.97 -3.14 10.61
C LEU A 59 4.88 -2.24 10.03
N HIS A 60 3.93 -2.82 9.29
CA HIS A 60 2.75 -2.12 8.77
C HIS A 60 2.06 -1.31 9.88
N ARG A 61 1.66 -1.95 10.99
CA ARG A 61 0.95 -1.27 12.07
C ARG A 61 1.76 -0.17 12.75
N ARG A 62 3.05 -0.41 13.03
CA ARG A 62 3.90 0.55 13.75
C ARG A 62 4.22 1.77 12.90
N MET A 63 4.43 1.57 11.59
CA MET A 63 4.66 2.67 10.66
C MET A 63 3.45 3.60 10.53
N HIS A 64 2.22 3.08 10.63
CA HIS A 64 1.01 3.92 10.68
C HIS A 64 0.78 4.57 12.06
N ALA A 65 1.20 3.91 13.14
CA ALA A 65 0.92 4.38 14.50
C ALA A 65 1.80 5.56 14.95
N GLY A 66 3.02 5.71 14.44
CA GLY A 66 3.92 6.79 14.87
C GLY A 66 5.36 6.66 14.37
N HIS A 67 6.26 7.41 15.01
CA HIS A 67 7.69 7.50 14.65
C HIS A 67 7.95 7.94 13.20
N ILE A 68 7.01 8.69 12.61
CA ILE A 68 7.07 9.12 11.21
C ILE A 68 8.38 9.89 10.94
N VAL A 69 8.78 10.80 11.83
CA VAL A 69 10.03 11.56 11.68
C VAL A 69 11.24 10.63 11.68
N ASP A 70 11.34 9.70 12.62
CA ASP A 70 12.45 8.74 12.72
C ASP A 70 12.49 7.82 11.50
N ALA A 71 11.34 7.37 11.02
CA ALA A 71 11.20 6.57 9.80
C ALA A 71 11.70 7.33 8.57
N PHE A 72 11.29 8.60 8.37
CA PHE A 72 11.76 9.40 7.23
C PHE A 72 13.23 9.77 7.32
N LEU A 73 13.78 10.00 8.52
CA LEU A 73 15.21 10.18 8.71
C LEU A 73 15.99 8.91 8.34
N SER A 74 15.51 7.74 8.78
CA SER A 74 16.07 6.45 8.39
C SER A 74 16.01 6.26 6.87
N ILE A 75 14.87 6.54 6.23
CA ILE A 75 14.71 6.42 4.77
C ILE A 75 15.67 7.35 4.03
N ARG A 76 15.76 8.63 4.41
CA ARG A 76 16.71 9.59 3.83
C ARG A 76 18.13 9.04 3.88
N ASP A 77 18.54 8.55 5.04
CA ASP A 77 19.88 7.99 5.23
C ASP A 77 20.06 6.70 4.42
N GLY A 78 19.01 5.88 4.28
CA GLY A 78 18.99 4.69 3.44
C GLY A 78 19.18 5.02 1.96
N VAL A 79 18.47 6.03 1.45
CA VAL A 79 18.63 6.52 0.07
C VAL A 79 20.06 6.97 -0.20
N SER A 80 20.70 7.65 0.76
CA SER A 80 22.10 8.08 0.62
C SER A 80 23.12 6.94 0.56
N ARG A 81 22.72 5.72 0.96
CA ARG A 81 23.54 4.50 0.97
C ARG A 81 23.23 3.55 -0.18
N LEU A 82 22.23 3.84 -1.02
CA LEU A 82 21.95 3.05 -2.21
C LEU A 82 23.08 3.16 -3.24
N PRO A 83 23.24 2.17 -4.13
CA PRO A 83 24.06 2.33 -5.33
C PRO A 83 23.67 3.60 -6.08
N GLN A 84 24.64 4.30 -6.67
CA GLN A 84 24.39 5.58 -7.36
C GLN A 84 23.31 5.47 -8.45
N SER A 85 23.20 4.31 -9.11
CA SER A 85 22.16 4.01 -10.10
C SER A 85 20.74 3.98 -9.51
N ASP A 86 20.61 3.66 -8.22
CA ASP A 86 19.34 3.39 -7.56
C ASP A 86 18.89 4.58 -6.69
N MET A 87 19.79 5.53 -6.41
CA MET A 87 19.48 6.73 -5.63
C MET A 87 18.29 7.53 -6.17
N PRO A 88 18.13 7.75 -7.50
CA PRO A 88 16.96 8.46 -8.04
C PRO A 88 15.64 7.72 -7.72
N ALA A 89 15.61 6.41 -7.94
CA ALA A 89 14.45 5.58 -7.60
C ALA A 89 14.18 5.59 -6.09
N GLY A 90 15.21 5.52 -5.26
CA GLY A 90 15.08 5.62 -3.80
C GLY A 90 14.50 6.96 -3.34
N ARG A 91 14.93 8.07 -3.94
CA ARG A 91 14.36 9.40 -3.67
C ARG A 91 12.89 9.45 -4.08
N ALA A 92 12.56 9.01 -5.29
CA ALA A 92 11.19 9.01 -5.78
C ALA A 92 10.29 8.13 -4.91
N PHE A 93 10.75 6.94 -4.51
CA PHE A 93 10.06 6.05 -3.57
C PHE A 93 9.81 6.73 -2.22
N ALA A 94 10.81 7.43 -1.67
CA ALA A 94 10.67 8.15 -0.41
C ALA A 94 9.64 9.30 -0.50
N LEU A 95 9.59 10.00 -1.65
CA LEU A 95 8.57 11.02 -1.91
C LEU A 95 7.17 10.40 -2.05
N GLY A 96 7.07 9.24 -2.71
CA GLY A 96 5.83 8.45 -2.78
C GLY A 96 5.34 8.08 -1.39
N LEU A 97 6.22 7.56 -0.53
CA LEU A 97 5.86 7.25 0.86
C LEU A 97 5.39 8.49 1.63
N LEU A 98 5.99 9.67 1.39
CA LEU A 98 5.52 10.91 1.99
C LEU A 98 4.11 11.27 1.52
N ALA A 99 3.82 11.08 0.24
CA ALA A 99 2.48 11.26 -0.31
C ALA A 99 1.47 10.29 0.33
N HIS A 100 1.86 9.04 0.58
CA HIS A 100 1.04 8.04 1.26
C HIS A 100 0.61 8.54 2.64
N TYR A 101 1.57 8.94 3.47
CA TYR A 101 1.27 9.49 4.80
C TYR A 101 0.46 10.79 4.76
N ALA A 102 0.70 11.64 3.77
CA ALA A 102 -0.05 12.87 3.59
C ALA A 102 -1.52 12.59 3.30
N LEU A 103 -1.81 11.60 2.45
CA LEU A 103 -3.16 11.17 2.12
C LEU A 103 -3.86 10.56 3.34
N ASP A 104 -3.23 9.58 3.99
CA ASP A 104 -3.78 8.89 5.16
C ASP A 104 -4.18 9.85 6.27
N ARG A 105 -3.32 10.85 6.53
CA ARG A 105 -3.58 11.85 7.57
C ARG A 105 -4.85 12.68 7.29
N ILE A 106 -5.19 12.88 6.01
CA ILE A 106 -6.35 13.64 5.58
C ILE A 106 -7.60 12.75 5.53
N VAL A 107 -7.46 11.52 5.03
CA VAL A 107 -8.58 10.62 4.75
C VAL A 107 -9.08 9.87 5.99
N HIS A 108 -8.19 9.45 6.90
CA HIS A 108 -8.60 8.64 8.04
C HIS A 108 -9.64 9.29 8.98
N PRO A 109 -9.62 10.61 9.26
CA PRO A 109 -10.71 11.25 10.00
C PRO A 109 -12.08 11.06 9.34
N PHE A 110 -12.14 11.12 8.00
CA PHE A 110 -13.36 10.84 7.26
C PHE A 110 -13.76 9.37 7.40
N VAL A 111 -12.84 8.42 7.20
CA VAL A 111 -13.13 6.98 7.33
C VAL A 111 -13.67 6.64 8.72
N TYR A 112 -13.04 7.14 9.80
CA TYR A 112 -13.53 6.93 11.16
C TYR A 112 -14.92 7.53 11.37
N SER A 113 -15.18 8.73 10.85
CA SER A 113 -16.52 9.33 10.92
C SER A 113 -17.60 8.48 10.24
N GLN A 114 -17.26 7.83 9.11
CA GLN A 114 -18.19 6.94 8.41
C GLN A 114 -18.41 5.63 9.18
N GLN A 115 -17.36 5.07 9.81
CA GLN A 115 -17.52 3.90 10.68
C GLN A 115 -18.46 4.20 11.86
N ASP A 116 -18.29 5.35 12.51
CA ASP A 116 -19.11 5.77 13.63
C ASP A 116 -20.58 5.99 13.20
N ALA A 117 -20.79 6.64 12.05
CA ALA A 117 -22.14 6.84 11.48
C ALA A 117 -22.86 5.53 11.13
N LEU A 118 -22.13 4.54 10.59
CA LEU A 118 -22.70 3.21 10.31
C LEU A 118 -23.11 2.48 11.60
N ILE A 119 -22.32 2.59 12.67
CA ILE A 119 -22.69 2.03 13.98
C ILE A 119 -23.89 2.74 14.58
N GLU A 120 -23.99 4.07 14.43
CA GLU A 120 -25.14 4.82 14.91
C GLU A 120 -26.43 4.38 14.20
N ALA A 121 -26.36 4.16 12.88
CA ALA A 121 -27.49 3.68 12.08
C ALA A 121 -27.84 2.20 12.34
N GLU A 122 -26.84 1.34 12.57
CA GLU A 122 -27.01 -0.09 12.84
C GLU A 122 -26.11 -0.54 14.02
N PRO A 123 -26.60 -0.42 15.27
CA PRO A 123 -25.82 -0.71 16.47
C PRO A 123 -25.28 -2.15 16.56
N SER A 124 -25.86 -3.11 15.83
CA SER A 124 -25.35 -4.48 15.80
C SER A 124 -23.95 -4.59 15.16
N LEU A 125 -23.55 -3.62 14.34
CA LEU A 125 -22.23 -3.57 13.71
C LEU A 125 -21.09 -3.20 14.67
N LYS A 126 -21.38 -2.86 15.93
CA LYS A 126 -20.35 -2.43 16.89
C LYS A 126 -19.20 -3.44 17.07
N ASN A 127 -19.51 -4.74 17.01
CA ASN A 127 -18.49 -5.79 17.11
C ASN A 127 -17.65 -5.97 15.83
N ALA A 128 -18.07 -5.36 14.72
CA ALA A 128 -17.42 -5.40 13.41
C ALA A 128 -16.71 -4.08 13.06
N TYR A 129 -16.44 -3.20 14.03
CA TYR A 129 -15.89 -1.86 13.78
C TYR A 129 -14.60 -1.89 12.96
N ARG A 130 -13.73 -2.87 13.20
CA ARG A 130 -12.45 -3.01 12.47
C ARG A 130 -12.65 -3.46 11.04
N GLU A 131 -13.67 -4.27 10.80
CA GLU A 131 -14.06 -4.83 9.52
C GLU A 131 -14.77 -3.79 8.64
N LEU A 132 -15.45 -2.80 9.24
CA LEU A 132 -16.05 -1.68 8.50
C LEU A 132 -15.01 -0.79 7.82
N HIS A 133 -13.83 -0.63 8.42
CA HIS A 133 -12.78 0.25 7.93
C HIS A 133 -12.32 -0.10 6.48
N PRO A 134 -11.88 -1.35 6.18
CA PRO A 134 -11.51 -1.71 4.82
C PRO A 134 -12.69 -1.73 3.83
N ILE A 135 -13.92 -1.89 4.30
CA ILE A 135 -15.11 -1.80 3.42
C ILE A 135 -15.29 -0.36 2.93
N ILE A 136 -15.23 0.63 3.84
CA ILE A 136 -15.35 2.05 3.50
C ILE A 136 -14.23 2.48 2.55
N GLU A 137 -13.00 2.03 2.80
CA GLU A 137 -11.86 2.26 1.90
C GLU A 137 -12.07 1.65 0.51
N THR A 138 -12.65 0.44 0.43
CA THR A 138 -12.97 -0.22 -0.84
C THR A 138 -14.07 0.53 -1.61
N ASP A 139 -15.07 1.07 -0.90
CA ASP A 139 -16.11 1.90 -1.50
C ASP A 139 -15.52 3.22 -2.05
N LEU A 140 -14.57 3.83 -1.32
CA LEU A 140 -13.83 5.00 -1.78
C LEU A 140 -12.99 4.70 -3.03
N ASP A 141 -12.28 3.57 -3.06
CA ASP A 141 -11.53 3.12 -4.23
C ASP A 141 -12.43 3.05 -5.47
N SER A 142 -13.59 2.39 -5.33
CA SER A 142 -14.55 2.22 -6.42
C SER A 142 -15.15 3.55 -6.89
N TYR A 143 -15.52 4.41 -5.93
CA TYR A 143 -16.06 5.73 -6.23
C TYR A 143 -15.04 6.63 -6.93
N LEU A 144 -13.82 6.73 -6.41
CA LEU A 144 -12.77 7.60 -6.95
C LEU A 144 -12.32 7.12 -8.34
N LEU A 145 -12.24 5.80 -8.55
CA LEU A 145 -11.94 5.24 -9.87
C LEU A 145 -12.98 5.67 -10.91
N TRP A 146 -14.26 5.53 -10.58
CA TRP A 146 -15.34 5.97 -11.47
C TRP A 146 -15.34 7.50 -11.67
N HIS A 147 -15.18 8.26 -10.59
CA HIS A 147 -15.22 9.71 -10.62
C HIS A 147 -14.05 10.33 -11.41
N MET A 148 -12.83 9.81 -11.21
CA MET A 148 -11.60 10.39 -11.76
C MET A 148 -11.18 9.80 -13.11
N ARG A 149 -11.58 8.56 -13.41
CA ARG A 149 -11.14 7.82 -14.61
C ARG A 149 -12.30 7.30 -15.46
N HIS A 150 -13.55 7.47 -15.02
CA HIS A 150 -14.74 6.99 -15.74
C HIS A 150 -14.68 5.50 -16.11
N THR A 151 -14.07 4.70 -15.24
CA THR A 151 -13.89 3.25 -15.36
C THR A 151 -14.33 2.55 -14.08
N THR A 152 -14.33 1.22 -14.06
CA THR A 152 -14.66 0.42 -12.87
C THR A 152 -13.61 -0.66 -12.65
N VAL A 153 -13.67 -1.35 -11.51
CA VAL A 153 -12.77 -2.47 -11.19
C VAL A 153 -12.93 -3.67 -12.13
N GLU A 154 -14.00 -3.74 -12.94
CA GLU A 154 -14.16 -4.75 -13.99
C GLU A 154 -13.19 -4.53 -15.16
N THR A 155 -12.80 -3.29 -15.41
CA THR A 155 -11.97 -2.86 -16.55
C THR A 155 -10.64 -2.24 -16.11
N PHE A 156 -10.44 -2.05 -14.82
CA PHE A 156 -9.19 -1.62 -14.19
C PHE A 156 -8.91 -2.56 -13.00
N PRO A 157 -8.23 -3.69 -13.23
CA PRO A 157 -7.96 -4.66 -12.17
C PRO A 157 -7.06 -4.04 -11.09
N PRO A 158 -7.51 -3.96 -9.81
CA PRO A 158 -6.71 -3.40 -8.73
C PRO A 158 -5.29 -3.94 -8.65
N ALA A 159 -5.06 -5.23 -8.91
CA ALA A 159 -3.72 -5.83 -8.86
C ALA A 159 -2.68 -5.14 -9.76
N GLU A 160 -3.10 -4.50 -10.86
CA GLU A 160 -2.19 -3.79 -11.79
C GLU A 160 -1.46 -2.62 -11.14
N VAL A 161 -2.04 -1.99 -10.11
CA VAL A 161 -1.40 -0.83 -9.45
C VAL A 161 -0.23 -1.22 -8.55
N LEU A 162 -0.08 -2.51 -8.25
CA LEU A 162 1.05 -3.08 -7.52
C LEU A 162 2.23 -3.42 -8.44
N GLU A 163 2.06 -3.33 -9.76
CA GLU A 163 3.11 -3.63 -10.71
C GLU A 163 4.25 -2.62 -10.62
N ALA A 164 5.46 -3.14 -10.43
CA ALA A 164 6.67 -2.34 -10.38
C ALA A 164 7.86 -3.11 -10.94
N ILE A 165 8.81 -2.35 -11.48
CA ILE A 165 10.06 -2.92 -11.99
C ILE A 165 10.88 -3.53 -10.84
N GLU A 166 11.72 -4.50 -11.16
CA GLU A 166 12.48 -5.26 -10.16
C GLU A 166 13.36 -4.36 -9.28
N SER A 167 14.03 -3.38 -9.88
CA SER A 167 14.87 -2.43 -9.14
C SER A 167 14.07 -1.62 -8.12
N THR A 168 12.87 -1.16 -8.48
CA THR A 168 11.98 -0.42 -7.57
C THR A 168 11.58 -1.27 -6.37
N LYS A 169 11.18 -2.53 -6.61
CA LYS A 169 10.80 -3.47 -5.52
C LYS A 169 11.98 -3.74 -4.59
N HIS A 170 13.18 -3.90 -5.15
CA HIS A 170 14.40 -4.08 -4.38
C HIS A 170 14.75 -2.85 -3.53
N VAL A 171 14.66 -1.65 -4.11
CA VAL A 171 14.90 -0.39 -3.40
C VAL A 171 13.91 -0.21 -2.26
N GLY A 172 12.60 -0.37 -2.50
CA GLY A 172 11.58 -0.28 -1.46
C GLY A 172 11.80 -1.29 -0.33
N GLY A 173 12.14 -2.53 -0.70
CA GLY A 173 12.50 -3.59 0.25
C GLY A 173 13.71 -3.26 1.12
N ALA A 174 14.78 -2.71 0.53
CA ALA A 174 15.97 -2.28 1.26
C ALA A 174 15.65 -1.14 2.23
N LEU A 175 14.91 -0.12 1.80
CA LEU A 175 14.52 1.02 2.63
C LEU A 175 13.62 0.59 3.80
N PHE A 176 12.59 -0.23 3.55
CA PHE A 176 11.72 -0.72 4.62
C PHE A 176 12.43 -1.67 5.57
N SER A 177 13.31 -2.55 5.09
CA SER A 177 14.12 -3.43 5.95
C SER A 177 14.99 -2.61 6.91
N GLN A 178 15.58 -1.52 6.42
CA GLN A 178 16.36 -0.61 7.25
C GLN A 178 15.49 0.08 8.31
N VAL A 179 14.33 0.62 7.93
CA VAL A 179 13.39 1.26 8.88
C VAL A 179 12.92 0.27 9.94
N ALA A 180 12.56 -0.95 9.50
CA ALA A 180 12.10 -2.01 10.39
C ALA A 180 13.11 -2.29 11.50
N LEU A 181 14.38 -2.41 11.15
CA LEU A 181 15.45 -2.68 12.11
C LEU A 181 15.77 -1.44 12.96
N GLN A 182 16.05 -0.30 12.34
CA GLN A 182 16.59 0.88 13.03
C GLN A 182 15.58 1.61 13.91
N VAL A 183 14.31 1.66 13.48
CA VAL A 183 13.26 2.43 14.17
C VAL A 183 12.39 1.54 15.04
N PHE A 184 12.13 0.31 14.60
CA PHE A 184 11.14 -0.55 15.24
C PHE A 184 11.70 -1.85 15.84
N ASP A 185 13.00 -2.12 15.73
CA ASP A 185 13.64 -3.35 16.21
C ASP A 185 12.93 -4.62 15.67
N LEU A 186 12.56 -4.58 14.38
CA LEU A 186 11.92 -5.68 13.67
C LEU A 186 12.88 -6.26 12.63
N ASN A 187 13.03 -7.58 12.63
CA ASN A 187 13.76 -8.30 11.61
C ASN A 187 12.85 -8.58 10.40
N VAL A 188 12.79 -7.63 9.46
CA VAL A 188 12.10 -7.77 8.17
C VAL A 188 13.15 -7.75 7.07
N GLY A 189 13.25 -8.85 6.31
CA GLY A 189 14.25 -8.97 5.24
C GLY A 189 13.92 -8.12 4.01
N VAL A 190 14.95 -7.74 3.25
CA VAL A 190 14.81 -6.88 2.05
C VAL A 190 13.83 -7.45 1.02
N GLY A 191 13.77 -8.78 0.87
CA GLY A 191 12.85 -9.43 -0.08
C GLY A 191 11.41 -9.56 0.43
N GLU A 192 11.10 -9.17 1.67
CA GLU A 192 9.74 -9.32 2.20
C GLU A 192 8.76 -8.31 1.60
N TYR A 193 9.22 -7.12 1.19
CA TYR A 193 8.34 -6.14 0.53
C TYR A 193 7.86 -6.64 -0.83
N GLU A 194 8.76 -7.18 -1.66
CA GLU A 194 8.37 -7.77 -2.94
C GLU A 194 7.40 -8.95 -2.76
N LYS A 195 7.67 -9.86 -1.82
CA LYS A 195 6.75 -10.97 -1.52
C LYS A 195 5.41 -10.46 -0.99
N ALA A 196 5.40 -9.36 -0.25
CA ALA A 196 4.19 -8.74 0.25
C ALA A 196 3.34 -8.21 -0.91
N LEU A 197 3.95 -7.54 -1.91
CA LEU A 197 3.28 -7.13 -3.15
C LEU A 197 2.69 -8.34 -3.90
N GLN A 198 3.44 -9.44 -4.01
CA GLN A 198 2.98 -10.68 -4.66
C GLN A 198 1.80 -11.32 -3.94
N ASP A 199 1.88 -11.45 -2.61
CA ASP A 199 0.76 -11.96 -1.79
C ASP A 199 -0.47 -11.06 -1.95
N TYR A 200 -0.25 -9.75 -2.04
CA TYR A 200 -1.32 -8.78 -2.16
C TYR A 200 -2.01 -8.81 -3.52
N ALA A 201 -1.25 -8.85 -4.62
CA ALA A 201 -1.78 -9.06 -5.96
C ALA A 201 -2.56 -10.39 -6.05
N ARG A 202 -2.09 -11.44 -5.36
CA ARG A 202 -2.77 -12.73 -5.31
C ARG A 202 -4.14 -12.66 -4.61
N ILE A 203 -4.26 -11.89 -3.54
CA ILE A 203 -5.55 -11.65 -2.87
C ILE A 203 -6.52 -11.03 -3.88
N TYR A 204 -6.12 -9.96 -4.55
CA TYR A 204 -6.97 -9.29 -5.54
C TYR A 204 -7.34 -10.21 -6.70
N HIS A 205 -6.39 -10.92 -7.31
CA HIS A 205 -6.69 -11.87 -8.38
C HIS A 205 -7.66 -12.99 -7.97
N THR A 206 -7.73 -13.32 -6.68
CA THR A 206 -8.70 -14.31 -6.16
C THR A 206 -10.11 -13.73 -6.12
N VAL A 207 -10.26 -12.44 -5.83
CA VAL A 207 -11.55 -11.74 -5.71
C VAL A 207 -12.03 -11.19 -7.06
N GLU A 208 -11.12 -10.63 -7.87
CA GLU A 208 -11.34 -10.09 -9.23
C GLU A 208 -11.92 -11.13 -10.20
N ARG A 209 -11.66 -12.43 -9.98
CA ARG A 209 -12.13 -13.53 -10.84
C ARG A 209 -13.57 -13.98 -10.63
N THR A 210 -14.39 -13.24 -9.90
CA THR A 210 -15.83 -13.56 -9.73
C THR A 210 -16.69 -12.91 -10.82
N ASP A 211 -16.35 -13.17 -12.09
CA ASP A 211 -17.24 -13.00 -13.25
C ASP A 211 -18.31 -14.12 -13.23
N PRO A 212 -19.62 -13.82 -13.32
CA PRO A 212 -20.69 -14.83 -13.32
C PRO A 212 -20.63 -15.84 -14.48
N LYS A 213 -19.77 -15.66 -15.51
CA LYS A 213 -19.49 -16.72 -16.50
C LYS A 213 -18.66 -17.88 -15.95
N TYR A 214 -17.96 -17.71 -14.83
CA TYR A 214 -17.19 -18.76 -14.18
C TYR A 214 -17.81 -19.07 -12.82
N THR A 215 -18.89 -19.87 -12.84
CA THR A 215 -19.26 -20.67 -11.68
C THR A 215 -18.15 -21.68 -11.39
N THR A 216 -17.05 -21.26 -10.77
CA THR A 216 -16.25 -22.19 -10.00
C THR A 216 -17.03 -22.49 -8.75
N LYS A 217 -17.73 -23.64 -8.76
CA LYS A 217 -17.99 -24.37 -7.53
C LYS A 217 -16.70 -24.32 -6.73
N LEU A 218 -16.76 -23.75 -5.52
CA LEU A 218 -15.74 -24.04 -4.52
C LEU A 218 -15.56 -25.56 -4.50
N PRO A 219 -14.32 -26.08 -4.48
CA PRO A 219 -14.14 -27.50 -4.28
C PRO A 219 -14.85 -27.87 -2.98
N ASP A 220 -15.79 -28.80 -3.06
CA ASP A 220 -16.21 -29.54 -1.88
C ASP A 220 -14.94 -30.23 -1.40
N VAL A 221 -14.31 -29.71 -0.33
CA VAL A 221 -13.31 -30.32 0.56
C VAL A 221 -12.22 -29.30 0.94
N LEU A 222 -12.22 -28.97 2.24
CA LEU A 222 -11.10 -28.59 3.14
C LEU A 222 -10.13 -27.48 2.71
#